data_AF-A0A6L6DIG0-F1
#
_entry.id   AF-A0A6L6DIG0-F1
#
_cell.length_a   1.000
_cell.length_b   1.000
_cell.length_c   1.000
_cell.angle_alpha   90.00
_cell.angle_beta   90.00
_cell.angle_gamma   90.00
#
_symmetry.space_group_name_H-M   'P 1'
#
loop_
_entity.id
_entity.type
_entity.pdbx_description
1 polymer ?
#
loop_
_entity_poly.entity_id
_entity_poly.type
_entity_poly.pdbx_seq_one_letter_code
_entity_poly.pdbx_strand_id
1 'polypeptide(L)'
;MFFDLGGGEIMGLAVLALILLGPERLPKFASDAATLVRKIQKMSHIATQELRENLGPGFEDLQPSDLNPKAFIKKHINATLDEVDAQERPTPKMDPDLL
;
A
#
# COMPACT_ATOMS: atom_id res chain seq x y z
N MET A 1 -12.92 7.32 -19.29
CA MET A 1 -14.34 6.94 -19.49
C MET A 1 -15.09 6.63 -18.19
N PHE A 2 -14.44 6.40 -17.04
CA PHE A 2 -15.15 6.14 -15.76
C PHE A 2 -15.59 7.38 -14.98
N PHE A 3 -15.30 8.59 -15.46
CA PHE A 3 -15.52 9.85 -14.72
C PHE A 3 -16.73 10.66 -15.20
N ASP A 4 -17.52 10.16 -16.15
CA ASP A 4 -18.75 10.82 -16.62
C ASP A 4 -19.95 10.63 -15.67
N LEU A 5 -19.71 10.19 -14.43
CA LEU A 5 -20.75 9.86 -13.45
C LEU A 5 -21.43 11.13 -12.90
N GLY A 6 -22.54 11.51 -13.51
CA GLY A 6 -23.39 12.64 -13.11
C GLY A 6 -24.37 12.31 -11.99
N GLY A 7 -25.04 13.34 -11.47
CA GLY A 7 -26.00 13.18 -10.37
C GLY A 7 -27.16 12.22 -10.66
N GLY A 8 -27.58 12.12 -11.92
CA GLY A 8 -28.61 11.17 -12.36
C GLY A 8 -28.17 9.71 -12.29
N GLU A 9 -26.92 9.42 -12.66
CA GLU A 9 -26.39 8.06 -12.62
C GLU A 9 -26.12 7.59 -11.19
N ILE A 10 -25.66 8.49 -10.30
CA ILE A 10 -25.57 8.20 -8.85
C ILE A 10 -26.94 7.82 -8.29
N MET A 11 -28.00 8.58 -8.63
CA MET A 11 -29.36 8.23 -8.23
C MET A 11 -29.82 6.91 -8.83
N GLY A 12 -29.51 6.64 -10.09
CA GLY A 12 -29.81 5.36 -10.73
C GLY A 12 -29.16 4.18 -10.02
N LEU A 13 -27.88 4.29 -9.66
CA LEU A 13 -27.16 3.28 -8.89
C LEU A 13 -27.72 3.10 -7.48
N ALA A 14 -28.13 4.19 -6.82
CA ALA A 14 -28.77 4.12 -5.51
C ALA A 14 -30.09 3.34 -5.58
N VAL A 15 -30.95 3.64 -6.56
CA VAL A 15 -32.20 2.90 -6.78
C VAL A 15 -31.92 1.43 -7.10
N LEU A 16 -30.94 1.16 -7.96
CA LEU A 16 -30.54 -0.22 -8.28
C LEU A 16 -30.07 -0.98 -7.03
N ALA A 17 -29.24 -0.35 -6.19
CA ALA A 17 -28.78 -0.94 -4.93
C ALA A 17 -29.95 -1.22 -3.97
N LEU A 18 -30.93 -0.32 -3.90
CA LEU A 18 -32.15 -0.52 -3.11
C LEU A 18 -32.98 -1.70 -3.63
N ILE A 19 -33.07 -1.90 -4.95
CA ILE A 19 -33.81 -3.04 -5.53
C ILE A 19 -33.08 -4.36 -5.29
N LEU A 20 -31.76 -4.41 -5.52
CA LEU A 20 -30.97 -5.63 -5.41
C LEU A 20 -30.79 -6.10 -3.98
N LEU A 21 -30.55 -5.16 -3.06
CA LEU A 21 -30.21 -5.47 -1.67
C LEU A 21 -31.40 -5.28 -0.72
N GLY A 22 -32.30 -4.35 -1.03
CA GLY A 22 -33.42 -3.94 -0.20
C GLY A 22 -33.10 -2.70 0.66
N PRO A 23 -34.05 -1.76 0.83
CA PRO A 23 -33.86 -0.53 1.60
C PRO A 23 -33.51 -0.77 3.07
N GLU A 24 -34.04 -1.83 3.67
CA GLU A 24 -33.79 -2.16 5.08
C GLU A 24 -32.42 -2.80 5.30
N ARG A 25 -31.89 -3.50 4.29
CA ARG A 25 -30.63 -4.25 4.40
C ARG A 25 -29.42 -3.41 4.00
N LEU A 26 -29.61 -2.45 3.10
CA LEU A 26 -28.53 -1.60 2.58
C LEU A 26 -27.72 -0.90 3.70
N PRO A 27 -28.35 -0.24 4.70
CA PRO A 27 -27.61 0.41 5.77
C PRO A 27 -26.75 -0.58 6.58
N LYS A 28 -27.31 -1.77 6.85
CA LYS A 28 -26.62 -2.83 7.58
C LYS A 28 -25.45 -3.41 6.78
N PHE A 29 -25.63 -3.67 5.49
CA PHE A 29 -24.55 -4.13 4.61
C PHE A 29 -23.42 -3.10 4.51
N ALA A 30 -23.75 -1.81 4.41
CA ALA A 30 -22.75 -0.74 4.40
C ALA A 30 -21.97 -0.69 5.72
N SER A 31 -22.64 -0.81 6.88
CA SER A 31 -21.96 -0.83 8.17
C SER A 31 -21.08 -2.06 8.36
N ASP A 32 -21.53 -3.23 7.90
CA ASP A 32 -20.78 -4.48 8.00
C ASP A 32 -19.53 -4.43 7.11
N ALA A 33 -19.65 -3.92 5.88
CA ALA A 33 -18.53 -3.72 4.97
C ALA A 33 -17.51 -2.71 5.55
N ALA A 34 -17.97 -1.59 6.09
CA ALA A 34 -17.09 -0.61 6.73
C ALA A 34 -16.34 -1.21 7.93
N THR A 35 -17.03 -2.02 8.73
CA THR A 35 -16.43 -2.71 9.88
C THR A 35 -15.40 -3.74 9.43
N LEU A 36 -15.69 -4.49 8.36
CA LEU A 36 -14.75 -5.44 7.76
C LEU A 36 -13.47 -4.74 7.28
N VAL A 37 -13.61 -3.64 6.54
CA VAL A 37 -12.46 -2.85 6.05
C VAL A 37 -11.60 -2.36 7.21
N ARG A 38 -12.23 -1.79 8.26
CA ARG A 38 -11.52 -1.34 9.46
C ARG A 38 -10.80 -2.49 10.17
N LYS A 39 -11.43 -3.67 10.23
CA LYS A 39 -10.84 -4.86 10.84
C LYS A 39 -9.62 -5.35 10.06
N ILE A 40 -9.70 -5.36 8.73
CA ILE A 40 -8.56 -5.71 7.85
C ILE A 40 -7.41 -4.72 8.09
N GLN A 41 -7.69 -3.42 8.06
CA GLN A 41 -6.67 -2.38 8.31
C GLN A 41 -6.00 -2.55 9.68
N LYS A 42 -6.80 -2.80 10.73
CA LYS A 42 -6.29 -3.02 12.10
C LYS A 42 -5.42 -4.28 12.18
N MET A 43 -5.84 -5.36 11.54
CA MET A 43 -5.10 -6.63 11.52
C MET A 43 -3.74 -6.48 10.83
N SER A 44 -3.67 -5.78 9.71
CA SER A 44 -2.39 -5.46 9.04
C SER A 44 -1.47 -4.63 9.93
N HIS A 45 -2.01 -3.65 10.66
CA HIS A 45 -1.22 -2.81 11.56
C HIS A 45 -0.63 -3.61 12.73
N ILE A 46 -1.43 -4.47 13.37
CA ILE A 46 -0.99 -5.34 14.46
C ILE A 46 0.11 -6.30 13.97
N ALA A 47 -0.10 -6.97 12.85
CA ALA A 47 0.89 -7.88 12.29
C ALA A 47 2.21 -7.17 11.92
N THR A 48 2.14 -5.93 11.42
CA THR A 48 3.33 -5.10 11.15
C THR A 48 4.07 -4.78 12.45
N GLN A 49 3.32 -4.41 13.50
CA GLN A 49 3.88 -4.06 14.80
C GLN A 49 4.59 -5.26 15.44
N GLU A 50 3.95 -6.43 15.46
CA GLU A 50 4.56 -7.66 15.98
C GLU A 50 5.82 -8.06 15.20
N LEU A 51 5.82 -7.89 13.87
CA LEU A 51 6.98 -8.18 13.02
C LEU A 51 8.15 -7.22 13.32
N ARG A 52 7.86 -5.93 13.50
CA ARG A 52 8.84 -4.90 13.87
C ARG A 52 9.45 -5.17 15.25
N GLU A 53 8.63 -5.56 16.22
CA GLU A 53 9.07 -5.81 17.60
C GLU A 53 9.92 -7.09 17.72
N ASN A 54 9.69 -8.11 16.89
CA ASN A 54 10.36 -9.42 17.01
C ASN A 54 11.52 -9.67 16.03
N LEU A 55 11.59 -9.01 14.87
CA LEU A 55 12.61 -9.31 13.85
C LEU A 55 13.92 -8.50 13.96
N GLY A 56 13.97 -7.46 14.79
CA GLY A 56 15.21 -6.69 15.01
C GLY A 56 15.59 -5.73 13.85
N PRO A 57 16.79 -5.10 13.93
CA PRO A 57 17.18 -3.95 13.11
C PRO A 57 17.17 -4.29 11.61
N GLY A 58 16.44 -3.49 10.82
CA GLY A 58 16.19 -3.70 9.38
C GLY A 58 14.70 -3.74 9.01
N PHE A 59 13.81 -3.94 9.99
CA PHE A 59 12.34 -3.96 9.81
C PHE A 59 11.63 -2.80 10.55
N GLU A 60 12.40 -1.86 11.11
CA GLU A 60 11.90 -0.71 11.87
C GLU A 60 11.07 0.28 11.05
N ASP A 61 11.33 0.36 9.74
CA ASP A 61 10.68 1.30 8.80
C ASP A 61 9.59 0.63 7.94
N LEU A 62 9.03 -0.49 8.39
CA LEU A 62 7.90 -1.12 7.71
C LEU A 62 6.60 -0.36 8.02
N GLN A 63 6.04 0.28 6.99
CA GLN A 63 4.72 0.89 7.07
C GLN A 63 3.63 -0.12 6.67
N PRO A 64 2.40 -0.02 7.21
CA PRO A 64 1.29 -0.91 6.85
C PRO A 64 0.96 -0.91 5.34
N SER A 65 1.30 0.18 4.63
CA SER A 65 1.18 0.30 3.17
C SER A 65 2.21 -0.52 2.38
N ASP A 66 3.36 -0.81 2.98
CA ASP A 66 4.46 -1.57 2.38
C ASP A 66 4.21 -3.08 2.40
N LEU A 67 3.14 -3.54 3.06
CA LEU A 67 2.65 -4.92 3.02
C LEU A 67 1.92 -5.29 1.73
N ASN A 68 1.83 -4.37 0.75
CA ASN A 68 1.50 -4.77 -0.61
C ASN A 68 2.67 -5.57 -1.19
N PRO A 69 2.47 -6.82 -1.66
CA PRO A 69 3.57 -7.68 -2.11
C PRO A 69 4.40 -7.05 -3.23
N LYS A 70 3.77 -6.26 -4.11
CA LYS A 70 4.46 -5.46 -5.14
C LYS A 70 5.33 -4.33 -4.56
N ALA A 71 4.88 -3.68 -3.50
CA ALA A 71 5.62 -2.59 -2.85
C ALA A 71 6.81 -3.13 -2.05
N PHE A 72 6.61 -4.25 -1.32
CA PHE A 72 7.66 -4.96 -0.59
C PHE A 72 8.79 -5.44 -1.52
N ILE A 73 8.43 -6.12 -2.62
CA ILE A 73 9.40 -6.57 -3.62
C ILE A 73 10.13 -5.39 -4.26
N LYS A 74 9.42 -4.30 -4.60
CA LYS A 74 10.03 -3.09 -5.16
C LYS A 74 11.03 -2.45 -4.20
N LYS A 75 10.70 -2.36 -2.90
CA LYS A 75 11.61 -1.81 -1.88
C LYS A 75 12.84 -2.69 -1.70
N HIS A 76 12.70 -4.02 -1.72
CA HIS A 76 13.81 -4.94 -1.58
C HIS A 76 14.73 -4.98 -2.82
N ILE A 77 14.14 -4.95 -4.02
CA ILE A 77 14.90 -4.84 -5.28
C ILE A 77 15.61 -3.48 -5.36
N ASN A 78 14.96 -2.38 -4.99
CA ASN A 78 15.59 -1.06 -4.98
C ASN A 78 16.70 -0.95 -3.93
N ALA A 79 16.50 -1.49 -2.72
CA ALA A 79 17.52 -1.49 -1.67
C ALA A 79 18.76 -2.30 -2.08
N THR A 80 18.56 -3.45 -2.74
CA THR A 80 19.68 -4.24 -3.28
C THR A 80 20.36 -3.55 -4.46
N LEU A 81 19.60 -2.92 -5.37
CA LEU A 81 20.17 -2.15 -6.48
C LEU A 81 21.03 -0.96 -6.00
N ASP A 82 20.58 -0.22 -4.99
CA ASP A 82 21.36 0.89 -4.41
C ASP A 82 22.67 0.39 -3.75
N GLU A 83 22.65 -0.78 -3.10
CA GLU A 83 23.87 -1.42 -2.57
C GLU A 83 24.83 -1.89 -3.67
N VAL A 84 24.32 -2.28 -4.85
CA VAL A 84 25.16 -2.68 -5.99
C VAL A 84 25.77 -1.45 -6.68
N ASP A 85 24.99 -0.37 -6.86
CA ASP A 85 25.43 0.87 -7.51
C ASP A 85 26.45 1.66 -6.66
N ALA A 86 26.39 1.53 -5.33
CA ALA A 86 27.37 2.10 -4.42
C ALA A 86 28.76 1.43 -4.48
N GLN A 87 28.84 0.17 -4.92
CA GLN A 87 30.11 -0.56 -5.07
C GLN A 87 30.79 -0.33 -6.43
N GLU A 88 30.06 0.15 -7.45
CA GLU A 88 30.59 0.32 -8.81
C GLU A 88 31.21 1.68 -9.11
N ARG A 89 31.21 2.66 -8.19
CA ARG A 89 31.91 3.93 -8.45
C ARG A 89 33.42 3.71 -8.45
N PRO A 90 34.11 3.69 -9.61
CA PRO A 90 35.55 3.64 -9.62
C PRO A 90 36.01 5.00 -9.12
N THR A 91 36.75 5.03 -8.01
CA THR A 91 37.46 6.24 -7.61
C THR A 91 38.34 6.66 -8.79
N PRO A 92 38.15 7.86 -9.37
CA PRO A 92 39.06 8.34 -10.39
C PRO A 92 40.41 8.52 -9.69
N LYS A 93 41.35 7.62 -9.97
CA LYS A 93 42.76 7.85 -9.65
C LYS A 93 43.16 9.08 -10.44
N MET A 94 43.16 10.24 -9.78
CA MET A 94 43.74 11.45 -10.33
C MET A 94 45.25 11.24 -10.31
N ASP A 95 45.81 10.87 -11.47
CA ASP A 95 47.25 10.74 -11.64
C ASP A 95 47.88 12.14 -11.46
N PRO A 96 48.80 12.31 -10.50
CA PRO A 96 49.36 13.61 -10.11
C PRO A 96 50.47 14.12 -11.05
N ASP A 97 50.50 13.66 -12.30
CA ASP A 97 51.59 13.91 -13.27
C ASP A 97 51.19 14.88 -14.40
N LEU A 98 50.17 15.73 -14.17
CA LEU A 98 49.79 16.81 -15.09
C LEU A 98 49.86 18.18 -14.38
N LEU A 99 51.07 18.59 -13.97
CA LEU A 99 51.43 19.97 -13.66
C LEU A 99 52.73 20.35 -14.37
#